data_AF-A0A7X9GTV3-F1
#
_entry.id   AF-A0A7X9GTV3-F1
#
_cell.length_a   1.000
_cell.length_b   1.000
_cell.length_c   1.000
_cell.angle_alpha   90.00
_cell.angle_beta   90.00
_cell.angle_gamma   90.00
#
_symmetry.space_group_name_H-M   'P 1'
#
loop_
_entity.id
_entity.type
_entity.pdbx_description
1 polymer ?
#
loop_
_entity_poly.entity_id
_entity_poly.type
_entity_poly.pdbx_seq_one_letter_code
_entity_poly.pdbx_strand_id
1 'polypeptide(L)'
;MVTTVLTAKDGRDARDLWDLDASFRHLNHGSFGAVPTAALEHQAQHRLAMEKNPVRWFSTLVPRLEGLRADVAERLATPAEDLVLVANASAGVS
;
A
#
# COMPACT_ATOMS: atom_id res chain seq x y z
N MET A 1 -7.74 -21.82 -25.13
CA MET A 1 -8.35 -21.15 -23.96
C MET A 1 -8.21 -19.65 -24.17
N VAL A 2 -9.30 -18.90 -24.15
CA VAL A 2 -9.23 -17.43 -24.17
C VAL A 2 -8.96 -17.00 -22.74
N THR A 3 -7.74 -16.59 -22.44
CA THR A 3 -7.39 -15.99 -21.15
C THR A 3 -8.02 -14.60 -21.11
N THR A 4 -9.03 -14.40 -20.26
CA THR A 4 -9.53 -13.05 -19.98
C THR A 4 -8.42 -12.26 -19.30
N VAL A 5 -7.93 -11.22 -19.97
CA VAL A 5 -6.94 -10.30 -19.40
C VAL A 5 -7.64 -9.47 -18.32
N LEU A 6 -7.07 -9.44 -17.12
CA LEU A 6 -7.51 -8.52 -16.07
C LEU A 6 -7.13 -7.10 -16.49
N THR A 7 -8.10 -6.19 -16.52
CA THR A 7 -7.88 -4.80 -16.92
C THR A 7 -8.02 -3.85 -15.74
N ALA A 8 -7.19 -2.82 -15.71
CA ALA A 8 -7.35 -1.68 -14.84
C ALA A 8 -8.65 -0.91 -15.16
N LYS A 9 -9.07 -0.01 -14.26
CA LYS A 9 -10.27 0.83 -14.45
C LYS A 9 -10.20 1.71 -15.70
N ASP A 10 -8.99 2.04 -16.15
CA ASP A 10 -8.72 2.84 -17.35
C ASP A 10 -8.50 1.98 -18.61
N GLY A 11 -8.73 0.66 -18.53
CA GLY A 11 -8.67 -0.27 -19.65
C GLY A 11 -7.28 -0.81 -19.97
N ARG A 12 -6.22 -0.39 -19.28
CA ARG A 12 -4.87 -0.97 -19.43
C ARG A 12 -4.83 -2.40 -18.91
N ASP A 13 -3.85 -3.20 -19.36
CA ASP A 13 -3.55 -4.49 -18.73
C ASP A 13 -3.22 -4.23 -17.25
N ALA A 14 -3.84 -4.98 -16.33
CA ALA A 14 -3.59 -4.82 -14.91
C ALA A 14 -2.10 -5.01 -14.59
N ARG A 15 -1.37 -5.86 -15.32
CA ARG A 15 0.07 -6.07 -15.12
C ARG A 15 0.88 -4.78 -15.24
N ASP A 16 0.44 -3.85 -16.08
CA ASP A 16 1.13 -2.57 -16.32
C ASP A 16 0.98 -1.59 -15.14
N LEU A 17 0.21 -1.95 -14.10
CA LEU A 17 0.14 -1.20 -12.84
C LEU A 17 1.32 -1.49 -11.90
N TRP A 18 2.18 -2.46 -12.23
CA TRP A 18 3.38 -2.80 -11.48
C TRP A 18 4.63 -2.64 -12.36
N ASP A 19 5.72 -2.18 -11.76
CA ASP A 19 7.02 -2.09 -12.41
C ASP A 19 7.80 -3.42 -12.31
N LEU A 20 7.15 -4.52 -12.71
CA LEU A 20 7.77 -5.85 -12.71
C LEU A 20 8.64 -6.04 -13.96
N ASP A 21 9.82 -6.64 -13.78
CA ASP A 21 10.66 -7.04 -14.91
C ASP A 21 9.89 -7.99 -15.85
N ALA A 22 9.63 -7.50 -17.07
CA ALA A 22 8.84 -8.18 -18.07
C ALA A 22 9.50 -9.43 -18.66
N SER A 23 10.81 -9.61 -18.46
CA SER A 23 11.56 -10.80 -18.89
C SER A 23 11.27 -12.02 -18.00
N PHE A 24 10.69 -11.81 -16.82
CA PHE A 24 10.32 -12.88 -15.89
C PHE A 24 8.81 -13.09 -15.80
N ARG A 25 8.43 -14.33 -15.51
CA ARG A 25 7.07 -14.69 -15.09
C ARG A 25 7.06 -14.77 -13.57
N HIS A 26 6.53 -13.74 -12.93
CA HIS A 26 6.45 -13.65 -11.46
C HIS A 26 5.29 -14.51 -10.96
N LEU A 27 5.56 -15.78 -10.63
CA LEU A 27 4.55 -16.76 -10.23
C LEU A 27 4.28 -16.81 -8.72
N ASN A 28 5.12 -16.19 -7.91
CA ASN A 28 5.00 -16.18 -6.45
C ASN A 28 4.91 -14.77 -5.88
N HIS A 29 3.71 -14.20 -5.91
CA HIS A 29 3.44 -12.91 -5.25
C HIS A 29 3.27 -13.05 -3.73
N GLY A 30 2.97 -14.26 -3.23
CA GLY A 30 2.63 -14.49 -1.82
C GLY A 30 3.79 -14.41 -0.83
N SER A 31 5.05 -14.47 -1.30
CA SER A 31 6.22 -14.39 -0.43
C SER A 31 6.51 -12.95 0.04
N PHE A 32 6.80 -12.05 -0.90
CA PHE A 32 7.18 -10.67 -0.59
C PHE A 32 6.22 -9.63 -1.20
N GLY A 33 5.46 -10.03 -2.21
CA GLY A 33 4.62 -9.13 -3.00
C GLY A 33 5.42 -8.16 -3.88
N ALA A 34 4.67 -7.45 -4.72
CA ALA A 34 5.13 -6.30 -5.49
C ALA A 34 4.10 -5.18 -5.31
N VAL A 35 4.58 -3.96 -5.13
CA VAL A 35 3.72 -2.80 -4.84
C VAL A 35 3.34 -2.14 -6.18
N PRO A 36 2.05 -1.82 -6.43
CA PRO A 36 1.65 -1.08 -7.61
C PRO A 36 2.35 0.29 -7.69
N THR A 37 2.66 0.76 -8.88
CA THR A 37 3.41 2.00 -9.14
C THR A 37 2.76 3.21 -8.46
N ALA A 38 1.43 3.32 -8.48
CA ALA A 38 0.70 4.41 -7.83
C ALA A 38 0.95 4.49 -6.30
N ALA A 39 1.12 3.34 -5.63
CA ALA A 39 1.42 3.33 -4.20
C ALA A 39 2.89 3.69 -3.91
N LEU A 40 3.81 3.26 -4.78
CA LEU A 40 5.23 3.67 -4.70
C LEU A 40 5.40 5.19 -4.90
N GLU A 41 4.71 5.77 -5.88
CA GLU A 41 4.70 7.21 -6.13
C GLU A 41 4.17 7.99 -4.92
N HIS A 42 3.07 7.52 -4.32
CA HIS A 42 2.51 8.16 -3.12
C HIS A 42 3.45 8.05 -1.93
N GLN A 43 4.11 6.90 -1.73
CA GLN A 43 5.13 6.73 -0.69
C GLN A 43 6.31 7.71 -0.90
N ALA A 44 6.78 7.88 -2.14
CA ALA A 44 7.86 8.80 -2.47
C ALA A 44 7.47 10.26 -2.14
N GLN A 45 6.22 10.66 -2.39
CA GLN A 45 5.71 11.98 -2.00
C GLN A 45 5.74 12.19 -0.48
N HIS A 46 5.32 11.20 0.31
CA HIS A 46 5.42 11.27 1.78
C HIS A 46 6.87 11.39 2.26
N ARG A 47 7.79 10.65 1.64
CA ARG A 47 9.22 10.75 1.96
C ARG A 47 9.75 12.16 1.69
N LEU A 48 9.48 12.70 0.50
CA LEU A 48 9.91 14.06 0.15
C LEU A 48 9.30 15.12 1.09
N ALA A 49 8.03 14.96 1.46
CA ALA A 49 7.37 15.86 2.41
C ALA A 49 8.00 15.79 3.82
N MET A 50 8.37 14.59 4.26
CA MET A 50 9.07 14.36 5.52
C MET A 50 10.43 15.06 5.53
N GLU A 51 11.25 14.85 4.50
CA GLU A 51 12.58 15.47 4.40
C GLU A 51 12.49 17.01 4.31
N LYS A 52 11.47 17.54 3.63
CA LYS A 52 11.28 18.98 3.46
C LYS A 52 11.00 19.71 4.78
N ASN A 53 10.31 19.07 5.74
CA ASN A 53 10.06 19.64 7.06
C ASN A 53 9.74 18.53 8.08
N PRO A 54 10.76 17.89 8.66
CA PRO A 54 10.56 16.72 9.50
C PRO A 54 9.80 17.06 10.79
N VAL A 55 10.05 18.22 11.40
CA VAL A 55 9.35 18.64 12.62
C VAL A 55 7.85 18.70 12.39
N ARG A 56 7.41 19.39 11.33
CA ARG A 56 5.98 19.49 10.98
C ARG A 56 5.40 18.14 10.57
N TRP A 57 6.16 17.35 9.83
CA TRP A 57 5.68 16.04 9.37
C TRP A 57 5.45 15.11 10.57
N PHE A 58 6.44 14.93 11.44
CA PHE A 58 6.31 14.05 12.61
C PHE A 58 5.31 14.59 13.64
N SER A 59 5.22 15.91 13.86
CA SER A 59 4.23 16.46 14.82
C SER A 59 2.78 16.27 14.39
N THR A 60 2.52 16.03 13.11
CA THR A 60 1.19 15.75 12.55
C THR A 60 0.97 14.27 12.23
N LEU A 61 1.88 13.38 12.65
CA LEU A 61 1.79 11.96 12.30
C LEU A 61 0.61 11.25 12.98
N VAL A 62 0.41 11.47 14.29
CA VAL A 62 -0.65 10.81 15.07
C VAL A 62 -2.05 11.02 14.45
N PRO A 63 -2.54 12.26 14.20
CA PRO A 63 -3.87 12.45 13.62
C PRO A 63 -3.98 11.88 12.19
N ARG A 64 -2.89 11.82 11.43
CA ARG A 64 -2.87 11.16 10.10
C ARG A 64 -3.03 9.64 10.23
N LEU A 65 -2.39 9.03 11.23
CA LEU A 65 -2.53 7.60 11.49
C LEU A 65 -3.92 7.25 12.05
N GLU A 66 -4.53 8.13 12.84
CA GLU A 66 -5.92 7.97 13.31
C GLU A 66 -6.91 7.96 12.13
N GLY A 67 -6.78 8.90 11.20
CA GLY A 67 -7.57 8.91 9.97
C GLY A 67 -7.37 7.64 9.13
N LEU A 68 -6.11 7.23 8.94
CA LEU A 68 -5.80 5.97 8.24
C LEU A 68 -6.42 4.75 8.93
N ARG A 69 -6.35 4.67 10.26
CA ARG A 69 -6.94 3.57 11.03
C ARG A 69 -8.46 3.52 10.82
N ALA A 70 -9.14 4.65 10.84
CA ALA A 70 -10.58 4.72 10.58
C ALA A 70 -10.94 4.21 9.17
N ASP A 71 -10.20 4.66 8.14
CA ASP A 71 -10.43 4.24 6.75
C ASP A 71 -10.22 2.73 6.56
N VAL A 72 -9.20 2.16 7.20
CA VAL A 72 -8.93 0.71 7.12
C VAL A 72 -9.97 -0.07 7.92
N ALA A 73 -10.36 0.41 9.09
CA ALA A 73 -11.35 -0.22 9.95
C ALA A 73 -12.71 -0.33 9.25
N GLU A 74 -13.15 0.72 8.55
CA GLU A 74 -14.36 0.71 7.72
C GLU A 74 -14.30 -0.40 6.65
N ARG A 75 -13.18 -0.51 5.93
CA ARG A 75 -12.99 -1.52 4.89
C ARG A 75 -12.96 -2.96 5.43
N LEU A 76 -12.46 -3.14 6.64
CA LEU A 76 -12.39 -4.44 7.31
C LEU A 76 -13.63 -4.75 8.16
N ALA A 77 -14.61 -3.84 8.20
CA ALA A 77 -15.80 -3.94 9.04
C ALA A 77 -15.48 -4.24 10.51
N THR A 78 -14.50 -3.52 11.07
CA THR A 78 -14.06 -3.65 12.48
C THR A 78 -14.10 -2.28 13.18
N PRO A 79 -14.25 -2.22 14.51
CA PRO A 79 -14.09 -0.96 15.25
C PRO A 79 -12.67 -0.42 15.10
N ALA A 80 -12.52 0.91 14.98
CA ALA A 80 -11.21 1.54 14.77
C ALA A 80 -10.33 1.46 16.03
N GLU A 81 -10.96 1.46 17.20
CA GLU A 81 -10.32 1.26 18.50
C GLU A 81 -9.66 -0.12 18.63
N ASP A 82 -10.17 -1.12 17.92
CA ASP A 82 -9.64 -2.50 17.91
C ASP A 82 -8.58 -2.72 16.83
N LEU A 83 -8.31 -1.72 15.99
CA LEU A 83 -7.34 -1.79 14.91
C LEU A 83 -6.09 -0.99 15.23
N VAL A 84 -4.91 -1.62 15.13
CA VAL A 84 -3.61 -0.96 15.23
C VAL A 84 -2.74 -1.27 14.02
N LEU A 85 -1.79 -0.37 13.71
CA LEU A 85 -0.84 -0.56 12.61
C LEU A 85 0.50 -1.06 13.17
N VAL A 86 0.96 -2.19 12.66
CA VAL A 86 2.26 -2.80 13.00
C VAL A 86 3.11 -2.99 11.75
N ALA A 87 4.42 -3.19 11.92
CA ALA A 87 5.36 -3.26 10.81
C ALA A 87 5.12 -4.45 9.86
N ASN A 88 4.66 -5.59 10.39
CA ASN A 88 4.39 -6.81 9.63
C ASN A 88 3.61 -7.83 10.50
N ALA A 89 3.22 -8.96 9.90
CA ALA A 89 2.46 -10.01 10.57
C ALA A 89 3.19 -10.60 11.79
N SER A 90 4.51 -10.83 11.70
CA SER A 90 5.30 -11.37 12.82
C SER A 90 5.25 -10.44 14.03
N ALA A 91 5.34 -9.12 13.80
CA ALA A 91 5.22 -8.12 14.85
C ALA A 91 3.81 -8.07 15.48
N GLY A 92 2.76 -8.54 14.79
CA GLY A 92 1.40 -8.59 15.32
C GLY A 92 1.09 -9.83 16.15
N VAL A 93 1.87 -10.91 16.00
CA VAL A 93 1.69 -12.16 16.75
C VAL A 93 2.70 -12.34 17.90
N SER A 94 3.65 -11.42 18.04
CA SER A 94 4.66 -11.41 19.12
C SER A 94 4.18 -10.57 20.29
#